data_AF-A0A1D6G118-F1
#
_entry.id   AF-A0A1D6G118-F1
#
_cell.length_a   1.000
_cell.length_b   1.000
_cell.length_c   1.000
_cell.angle_alpha   90.00
_cell.angle_beta   90.00
_cell.angle_gamma   90.00
#
_symmetry.space_group_name_H-M   'P 1'
#
loop_
_entity.id
_entity.type
_entity.pdbx_description
1 polymer ?
#
loop_
_entity_poly.entity_id
_entity_poly.type
_entity_poly.pdbx_seq_one_letter_code
_entity_poly.pdbx_strand_id
1 'polypeptide(L)' 'MLVGNKADLRHLRAVSPEDAAAFAQRHGTFSMETSALDATNVERAFAEVLRQIYHVMGHKFFTISHCFTHSAWYL' A
#
# COMPACT_ATOMS: atom_id res chain seq x y z
N MET A 1 -0.76 -3.28 -0.38
CA MET A 1 -1.02 -2.84 -1.76
C MET A 1 -0.89 -4.05 -2.68
N LEU A 2 -1.89 -4.34 -3.52
CA LEU A 2 -1.81 -5.36 -4.56
C LEU A 2 -1.37 -4.71 -5.89
N VAL A 3 -0.40 -5.31 -6.58
CA VAL A 3 0.14 -4.78 -7.84
C VAL A 3 -0.12 -5.73 -8.99
N GLY A 4 -0.90 -5.28 -9.98
CA GLY A 4 -1.10 -5.97 -11.25
C GLY A 4 -0.07 -5.50 -12.26
N ASN A 5 1.00 -6.25 -12.47
CA ASN A 5 2.01 -5.93 -13.49
C ASN A 5 1.55 -6.36 -14.90
N LYS A 6 2.21 -5.82 -15.92
CA LYS A 6 1.94 -6.04 -17.35
C LYS A 6 0.63 -5.42 -17.85
N ALA A 7 0.29 -4.23 -17.33
CA ALA A 7 -0.92 -3.50 -17.73
C ALA A 7 -0.93 -3.09 -19.22
N ASP A 8 0.22 -3.12 -19.89
CA ASP A 8 0.41 -2.92 -21.33
C ASP A 8 -0.27 -4.02 -22.17
N LEU A 9 -0.37 -5.25 -21.66
CA LEU A 9 -0.96 -6.40 -22.36
C LEU A 9 -2.50 -6.44 -22.25
N ARG A 10 -3.17 -5.33 -22.58
CA ARG A 10 -4.64 -5.21 -22.45
C ARG A 10 -5.42 -6.29 -23.19
N HIS A 11 -4.93 -6.71 -24.36
CA HIS A 11 -5.58 -7.73 -25.19
C HIS A 11 -5.45 -9.16 -24.63
N LEU A 12 -4.52 -9.39 -23.70
CA LEU A 12 -4.31 -10.69 -23.04
C LEU A 12 -4.74 -10.64 -21.56
N ARG A 13 -5.61 -9.68 -21.22
CA ARG A 13 -6.07 -9.47 -19.85
C ARG A 13 -6.93 -10.65 -19.39
N ALA A 14 -6.46 -11.34 -18.36
CA ALA A 14 -7.20 -12.42 -17.70
C ALA A 14 -7.99 -11.95 -16.46
N VAL A 15 -7.63 -10.81 -15.88
CA VAL A 15 -8.22 -10.28 -14.65
C VAL A 15 -8.73 -8.86 -14.89
N SER A 16 -10.00 -8.61 -14.59
CA SER A 16 -10.57 -7.28 -14.73
C SER A 16 -10.11 -6.35 -13.59
N PRO A 17 -10.07 -5.02 -13.81
CA PRO A 17 -9.76 -4.06 -12.75
C PRO A 17 -10.73 -4.18 -11.55
N GLU A 18 -11.99 -4.49 -11.80
CA GLU A 18 -13.04 -4.65 -10.79
C GLU A 18 -12.76 -5.88 -9.90
N ASP A 19 -12.37 -7.01 -10.49
CA ASP A 19 -12.01 -8.22 -9.75
C ASP A 19 -10.77 -8.00 -8.87
N ALA A 20 -9.75 -7.32 -9.42
CA ALA A 20 -8.55 -6.97 -8.69
C ALA A 20 -8.85 -6.03 -7.51
N ALA A 21 -9.72 -5.04 -7.72
CA ALA A 21 -10.16 -4.12 -6.69
C ALA A 21 -10.97 -4.83 -5.60
N ALA A 22 -11.92 -5.68 -5.98
CA ALA A 22 -12.73 -6.46 -5.05
C ALA A 22 -11.85 -7.42 -4.22
N PHE A 23 -10.86 -8.07 -4.84
CA PHE A 23 -9.89 -8.89 -4.12
C PHE A 23 -9.08 -8.05 -3.12
N ALA A 24 -8.51 -6.93 -3.56
CA ALA A 24 -7.74 -6.06 -2.68
C ALA A 24 -8.56 -5.57 -1.48
N GLN A 25 -9.81 -5.14 -1.71
CA GLN A 25 -10.71 -4.66 -0.67
C GLN A 25 -11.02 -5.74 0.37
N ARG A 26 -11.26 -6.98 -0.05
CA ARG A 26 -11.48 -8.12 0.87
C ARG A 26 -10.27 -8.37 1.79
N HIS A 27 -9.07 -8.05 1.33
CA HIS A 27 -7.83 -8.17 2.10
C HIS A 27 -7.41 -6.87 2.80
N GLY A 28 -8.29 -5.87 2.86
CA GLY A 28 -8.00 -4.60 3.54
C GLY A 28 -6.91 -3.77 2.86
N THR A 29 -6.75 -3.92 1.54
CA THR A 29 -5.78 -3.16 0.75
C THR A 29 -6.42 -2.65 -0.55
N PHE A 30 -5.63 -1.94 -1.36
CA PHE A 30 -6.05 -1.42 -2.67
C PHE A 30 -5.17 -2.00 -3.77
N SER A 31 -5.71 -2.03 -4.98
CA SER A 31 -5.02 -2.49 -6.18
C SER A 31 -4.44 -1.31 -6.97
N MET A 32 -3.28 -1.52 -7.59
CA MET A 32 -2.70 -0.61 -8.59
C MET A 32 -2.18 -1.42 -9.77
N GLU A 33 -2.53 -1.00 -10.99
CA GLU A 33 -1.98 -1.60 -12.21
C GLU A 33 -0.71 -0.87 -12.63
N THR A 34 0.32 -1.64 -12.97
CA THR A 34 1.62 -1.14 -13.41
C THR A 34 2.06 -1.84 -14.69
N SER A 35 2.94 -1.18 -15.43
CA SER A 35 3.67 -1.82 -16.51
C SER A 35 5.15 -1.48 -16.37
N ALA A 36 5.95 -2.51 -16.15
CA ALA A 36 7.39 -2.37 -16.15
C ALA A 36 7.95 -2.09 -17.54
N LEU A 37 7.21 -2.43 -18.60
CA LEU A 37 7.63 -2.24 -20.00
C LEU A 37 7.60 -0.76 -20.41
N ASP A 38 6.51 -0.06 -20.09
CA ASP A 38 6.29 1.35 -20.47
C ASP A 38 6.40 2.31 -19.28
N ALA A 39 6.88 1.82 -18.13
CA ALA A 39 7.00 2.54 -16.86
C ALA A 39 5.68 3.08 -16.27
N THR A 40 4.52 2.63 -16.74
CA THR A 40 3.23 3.07 -16.21
C THR A 40 3.09 2.74 -14.72
N ASN A 41 2.83 3.77 -13.91
CA ASN A 41 2.57 3.71 -12.46
C ASN A 41 3.67 3.06 -11.61
N VAL A 42 4.85 2.74 -12.14
CA VAL A 42 5.94 2.11 -11.38
C VAL A 42 6.38 3.02 -10.24
N GLU A 43 6.73 4.28 -10.53
CA GLU A 43 7.16 5.24 -9.52
C GLU A 43 6.06 5.51 -8.47
N ARG A 44 4.81 5.66 -8.93
CA ARG A 44 3.65 5.86 -8.06
C ARG A 44 3.42 4.70 -7.11
N ALA A 45 3.60 3.46 -7.58
CA ALA A 45 3.47 2.27 -6.76
C ALA A 45 4.51 2.27 -5.63
N PHE A 46 5.78 2.52 -5.95
CA PHE A 46 6.85 2.59 -4.94
C PHE A 46 6.62 3.73 -3.94
N ALA A 47 6.30 4.93 -4.43
CA ALA A 47 6.04 6.08 -3.57
C ALA A 47 4.89 5.82 -2.60
N GLU A 48 3.80 5.19 -3.06
CA GLU A 48 2.63 4.90 -2.25
C GLU A 48 2.91 3.85 -1.16
N VAL A 49 3.68 2.81 -1.47
CA VAL A 49 4.11 1.81 -0.47
C VAL A 49 4.96 2.46 0.60
N LEU A 50 5.95 3.27 0.20
CA LEU A 50 6.82 3.99 1.14
C LEU A 50 6.02 4.95 2.03
N ARG A 51 5.08 5.69 1.44
CA ARG A 51 4.18 6.59 2.17
C ARG A 51 3.37 5.85 3.23
N GLN A 52 2.84 4.67 2.91
CA GLN A 52 2.07 3.86 3.85
C GLN A 52 2.92 3.30 4.98
N ILE A 53 4.12 2.80 4.67
CA ILE A 53 5.07 2.34 5.70
C ILE A 53 5.41 3.50 6.64
N TYR A 54 5.75 4.67 6.10
CA TYR A 54 6.09 5.85 6.89
C TYR A 54 4.93 6.28 7.79
N HIS A 55 3.71 6.32 7.28
CA HIS A 55 2.53 6.67 8.06
C HIS A 55 2.32 5.70 9.23
N VAL A 56 2.38 4.39 8.99
CA VAL A 56 2.21 3.38 10.06
C VAL A 56 3.32 3.48 11.10
N MET A 57 4.56 3.69 10.68
CA MET A 57 5.70 3.80 11.59
C MET A 57 5.65 5.09 12.42
N GLY A 58 5.23 6.21 11.82
CA GLY A 58 5.05 7.48 12.53
C GLY A 58 4.01 7.39 13.64
N HIS A 59 2.86 6.76 13.37
CA HIS A 59 1.82 6.53 14.40
C HIS A 59 2.31 5.63 15.54
N LYS A 60 2.99 4.52 15.22
CA LYS A 60 3.55 3.62 16.25
C LYS A 60 4.56 4.33 17.16
N PHE A 61 5.41 5.18 16.60
CA PHE A 61 6.40 5.93 17.38
C PHE A 61 5.73 6.91 18.37
N PHE A 62 4.63 7.57 17.95
CA PHE A 62 3.89 8.47 18.82
C PHE A 62 3.17 7.71 19.96
N THR A 63 2.52 6.58 19.67
CA THR A 63 1.85 5.76 20.69
C THR A 63 2.82 5.21 21.73
N ILE A 64 4.00 4.75 21.30
CA ILE A 64 5.04 4.25 22.20
C ILE A 64 5.54 5.40 23.10
N SER A 65 5.83 6.57 22.54
CA SER A 65 6.25 7.74 23.33
C SER A 65 5.19 8.17 24.36
N HIS A 66 3.90 8.17 24.01
CA HIS A 66 2.81 8.51 24.94
C HIS A 66 2.67 7.46 26.06
N CYS A 67 2.85 6.17 25.75
CA CYS A 67 2.82 5.11 26.75
C CYS A 67 3.95 5.28 27.79
N PHE A 68 5.17 5.60 27.33
CA PHE A 68 6.32 5.83 28.22
C PHE A 68 6.18 7.09 29.07
N THR A 69 5.55 8.17 28.57
CA THR A 69 5.36 9.36 29.39
C THR A 69 4.32 9.15 30.49
N HIS A 70 3.21 8.44 30.26
CA HIS A 70 2.21 8.21 31.30
C HIS A 70 2.61 7.18 32.37
N SER A 71 3.45 6.20 32.03
CA SER A 71 3.90 5.18 32.99
C SER A 71 5.03 5.63 33.91
N ALA A 72 5.71 6.75 33.60
CA ALA A 72 6.75 7.35 34.43
C ALA A 72 6.22 8.32 35.51
N TRP A 73 4.93 8.69 35.50
CA TRP A 73 4.32 9.52 36.55
C TRP A 73 3.62 8.72 37.65
N TYR A 74 3.48 7.40 37.46
CA TYR A 74 2.84 6.48 38.43
C TYR A 74 3.85 5.60 39.19
N LEU A 75 5.14 5.84 39.01
CA LEU A 75 6.26 5.31 39.79
C LEU A 75 7.03 6.50 40.40
#